data_AF-A0A4Y2QQ49-F1
#
_entry.id   AF-A0A4Y2QQ49-F1
#
_cell.length_a   1.000
_cell.length_b   1.000
_cell.length_c   1.000
_cell.angle_alpha   90.00
_cell.angle_beta   90.00
_cell.angle_gamma   90.00
#
_symmetry.space_group_name_H-M   'P 1'
#
loop_
_entity.id
_entity.type
_entity.pdbx_description
1 polymer ?
#
loop_
_entity_poly.entity_id
_entity_poly.type
_entity_poly.pdbx_seq_one_letter_code
_entity_poly.pdbx_strand_id
1 'polypeptide(L)'
;MRTHLSGCARCEGYYKIDDREKAVYNHGAISSLDNDGEDPANKVKTTAQSNREARSNQRRLLTSFGEADFTSDLLKFNQLKFRKKQLKFARSRIHDWGLFALEPIAADEMVIEYVGQMVRPLVADMREKKYTSLGVGSSYLFKVDVDGIIDATRCGNLARFINHSCN
;
A
#
# COMPACT_ATOMS: atom_id res chain seq x y z
N MET A 1 -12.30 -15.12 -24.57
CA MET A 1 -12.48 -13.73 -25.04
C MET A 1 -13.90 -13.63 -25.58
N ARG A 2 -14.71 -12.68 -25.13
CA ARG A 2 -16.08 -12.46 -25.62
C ARG A 2 -16.08 -12.32 -27.13
N THR A 3 -16.97 -13.04 -27.79
CA THR A 3 -17.20 -12.93 -29.22
C THR A 3 -18.16 -11.77 -29.46
N HIS A 4 -17.68 -10.75 -30.16
CA HIS A 4 -18.47 -9.59 -30.57
C HIS A 4 -19.40 -9.97 -31.72
N LEU A 5 -20.68 -9.57 -31.69
CA LEU A 5 -21.63 -9.91 -32.75
C LEU A 5 -21.26 -9.25 -34.08
N SER A 6 -20.66 -8.07 -34.02
CA SER A 6 -20.17 -7.33 -35.19
C SER A 6 -18.83 -7.87 -35.73
N GLY A 7 -18.22 -8.85 -35.03
CA GLY A 7 -16.88 -9.35 -35.33
C GLY A 7 -15.73 -8.36 -35.03
N CYS A 8 -16.04 -7.12 -34.62
CA CYS A 8 -15.05 -6.08 -34.36
C CYS A 8 -15.47 -5.18 -33.19
N ALA A 9 -14.61 -5.10 -32.16
CA ALA A 9 -14.85 -4.25 -30.99
C ALA A 9 -15.02 -2.75 -31.31
N ARG A 10 -14.54 -2.28 -32.47
CA ARG A 10 -14.68 -0.89 -32.92
C ARG A 10 -16.09 -0.54 -33.44
N CYS A 11 -16.88 -1.55 -33.78
CA CYS A 11 -18.23 -1.38 -34.33
C CYS A 11 -19.33 -1.54 -33.28
N GLU A 12 -18.96 -1.86 -32.03
CA GLU A 12 -19.91 -1.96 -30.93
C GLU A 12 -19.94 -0.66 -30.11
N GLY A 13 -21.12 -0.29 -29.60
CA GLY A 13 -21.27 0.83 -28.66
C GLY A 13 -20.64 0.54 -27.30
N TYR A 14 -20.53 1.55 -26.43
CA TYR A 14 -20.03 1.34 -25.07
C TYR A 14 -20.98 0.43 -24.28
N TYR A 15 -20.42 -0.62 -23.67
CA TYR A 15 -21.15 -1.50 -22.76
C TYR A 15 -20.30 -1.83 -21.53
N LYS A 16 -20.97 -2.07 -20.41
CA LYS A 16 -20.30 -2.53 -19.18
C LYS A 16 -20.17 -4.06 -19.21
N ILE A 17 -18.97 -4.54 -18.96
CA ILE A 17 -18.66 -5.96 -18.78
C ILE A 17 -18.87 -6.30 -17.30
N ASP A 18 -19.47 -7.46 -17.03
CA ASP A 18 -19.64 -7.97 -15.66
C ASP A 18 -18.29 -8.26 -15.01
N ASP A 19 -18.18 -8.08 -13.70
CA ASP A 19 -16.90 -8.21 -12.99
C ASP A 19 -16.31 -9.63 -13.09
N ARG A 20 -17.14 -10.67 -13.21
CA ARG A 20 -16.67 -12.06 -13.41
C ARG A 20 -16.05 -12.24 -14.79
N GLU A 21 -16.68 -11.67 -15.81
CA GLU A 21 -16.19 -11.72 -17.19
C GLU A 21 -14.90 -10.88 -17.31
N LYS A 22 -14.86 -9.72 -16.68
CA LYS A 22 -13.70 -8.81 -16.61
C LYS A 22 -12.48 -9.45 -15.94
N ALA A 23 -12.67 -10.30 -14.93
CA ALA A 23 -11.58 -11.00 -14.26
C ALA A 23 -10.79 -11.94 -15.19
N VAL A 24 -11.45 -12.54 -16.19
CA VAL A 24 -10.82 -13.40 -17.21
C VAL A 24 -9.86 -12.62 -18.08
N TYR A 25 -10.19 -11.37 -18.42
CA TYR A 25 -9.30 -10.47 -19.17
C TYR A 25 -8.12 -9.99 -18.33
N ASN A 26 -8.33 -9.81 -17.02
CA ASN A 26 -7.29 -9.35 -16.10
C ASN A 26 -6.31 -10.46 -15.70
N HIS A 27 -6.71 -11.73 -15.79
CA HIS A 27 -5.87 -12.90 -15.48
C HIS A 27 -4.63 -13.00 -16.38
N GLY A 28 -4.70 -12.56 -17.64
CA GLY A 28 -3.55 -12.54 -18.55
C GLY A 28 -2.44 -11.56 -18.17
N ALA A 29 -2.71 -10.59 -17.28
CA ALA A 29 -1.72 -9.67 -16.72
C ALA A 29 -1.17 -10.10 -15.35
N ILE A 30 -1.83 -11.06 -14.69
CA ILE A 30 -1.45 -11.55 -13.34
C ILE A 30 -0.67 -12.88 -13.45
N SER A 31 -0.96 -13.73 -14.44
CA SER A 31 -0.31 -15.04 -14.61
C SER A 31 1.17 -14.98 -15.01
N SER A 32 1.73 -13.79 -15.23
CA SER A 32 3.16 -13.59 -15.52
C SER A 32 4.03 -13.35 -14.27
N LEU A 33 3.47 -13.50 -13.05
CA LEU A 33 4.20 -13.26 -11.79
C LEU A 33 4.41 -14.50 -10.90
N ASP A 34 3.91 -15.67 -11.29
CA ASP A 34 4.06 -16.92 -10.50
C ASP A 34 5.15 -17.85 -11.05
N ASN A 35 6.18 -17.32 -11.74
CA ASN A 35 7.28 -18.13 -12.27
C ASN A 35 8.64 -17.73 -11.68
N ASP A 36 8.77 -17.86 -10.36
CA ASP A 36 10.07 -17.94 -9.70
C ASP A 36 10.19 -19.34 -9.07
N GLY A 37 10.79 -20.28 -9.81
CA GLY A 37 11.04 -21.66 -9.39
C GLY A 37 12.17 -21.79 -8.35
N GLU A 38 12.11 -21.02 -7.26
CA GLU A 38 13.02 -21.14 -6.12
C GLU A 38 12.29 -21.41 -4.81
N ASP A 39 12.86 -22.31 -4.02
CA ASP A 39 12.30 -22.85 -2.79
C ASP A 39 11.97 -21.73 -1.75
N PRO A 40 10.71 -21.59 -1.30
CA PRO A 40 10.27 -20.46 -0.47
C PRO A 40 11.00 -20.37 0.87
N ALA A 41 11.47 -21.50 1.42
CA ALA A 41 12.19 -21.55 2.69
C ALA A 41 13.58 -20.88 2.63
N ASN A 42 14.25 -20.92 1.47
CA ASN A 42 15.57 -20.30 1.32
C ASN A 42 15.44 -18.78 1.18
N LYS A 43 14.44 -18.29 0.42
CA LYS A 43 14.15 -16.86 0.26
C LYS A 43 13.86 -16.17 1.60
N VAL A 44 13.17 -16.86 2.52
CA VAL A 44 12.89 -16.34 3.88
C VAL A 44 14.18 -16.17 4.69
N LYS A 45 15.10 -17.15 4.65
CA LYS A 45 16.36 -17.12 5.42
C LYS A 45 17.30 -16.03 4.94
N THR A 46 17.53 -15.92 3.63
CA THR A 46 18.37 -14.86 3.04
C THR A 46 17.79 -13.47 3.27
N THR A 47 16.46 -13.30 3.10
CA THR A 47 15.78 -12.03 3.38
C THR A 47 15.83 -11.66 4.87
N ALA A 48 15.70 -12.64 5.78
CA ALA A 48 15.83 -12.40 7.21
C ALA A 48 17.25 -11.98 7.60
N GLN A 49 18.28 -12.55 6.96
CA GLN A 49 19.68 -12.18 7.18
C GLN A 49 19.97 -10.77 6.66
N SER A 50 19.55 -10.43 5.44
CA SER A 50 19.71 -9.07 4.88
C SER A 50 18.97 -8.01 5.72
N ASN A 51 17.76 -8.32 6.18
CA ASN A 51 16.99 -7.45 7.07
C ASN A 51 17.65 -7.27 8.45
N ARG A 52 18.38 -8.26 8.97
CA ARG A 52 19.18 -8.13 10.21
C ARG A 52 20.42 -7.27 9.99
N GLU A 53 21.12 -7.46 8.87
CA GLU A 53 22.32 -6.69 8.52
C GLU A 53 21.99 -5.21 8.26
N ALA A 54 20.90 -4.92 7.55
CA ALA A 54 20.41 -3.55 7.34
C ALA A 54 20.11 -2.85 8.68
N ARG A 55 19.46 -3.54 9.62
CA ARG A 55 19.19 -3.02 10.99
C ARG A 55 20.49 -2.75 11.76
N SER A 56 21.46 -3.66 11.69
CA SER A 56 22.75 -3.53 12.38
C SER A 56 23.57 -2.35 11.83
N ASN A 57 23.66 -2.25 10.50
CA ASN A 57 24.36 -1.15 9.81
C ASN A 57 23.72 0.20 10.13
N GLN A 58 22.39 0.26 10.20
CA GLN A 58 21.67 1.48 10.57
C GLN A 58 21.94 1.89 12.02
N ARG A 59 21.88 0.96 12.97
CA ARG A 59 22.21 1.25 14.38
C ARG A 59 23.64 1.79 14.49
N ARG A 60 24.59 1.21 13.75
CA ARG A 60 25.98 1.67 13.71
C ARG A 60 26.11 3.08 13.12
N LEU A 61 25.40 3.38 12.02
CA LEU A 61 25.37 4.72 11.42
C LEU A 61 24.85 5.76 12.43
N LEU A 62 23.72 5.49 13.11
CA LEU A 62 23.18 6.38 14.13
C LEU A 62 24.14 6.62 15.29
N THR A 63 24.85 5.59 15.77
CA THR A 63 25.85 5.73 16.83
C THR A 63 27.08 6.53 16.39
N SER A 64 27.46 6.47 15.11
CA SER A 64 28.59 7.24 14.57
C SER A 64 28.36 8.76 14.51
N PHE A 65 27.10 9.22 14.58
CA PHE A 65 26.77 10.64 14.59
C PHE A 65 26.93 11.34 15.97
N GLY A 66 27.28 10.60 17.03
CA GLY A 66 27.69 11.17 18.34
C GLY A 66 26.53 11.74 19.19
N GLU A 67 26.77 11.82 20.50
CA GLU A 67 25.83 12.34 21.55
C GLU A 67 25.55 13.85 21.48
N ALA A 68 25.91 14.54 20.38
CA ALA A 68 25.80 15.99 20.24
C ALA A 68 24.61 16.40 19.35
N ASP A 69 23.38 16.08 19.80
CA ASP A 69 22.13 16.85 19.60
C ASP A 69 20.92 15.97 19.95
N PHE A 70 20.68 15.77 21.25
CA PHE A 70 19.64 14.87 21.75
C PHE A 70 18.21 15.45 21.69
N THR A 71 17.97 16.54 20.95
CA THR A 71 16.69 17.26 21.00
C THR A 71 16.14 17.72 19.65
N SER A 72 16.39 16.97 18.57
CA SER A 72 15.74 17.29 17.30
C SER A 72 14.98 16.10 16.74
N ASP A 73 13.66 16.25 16.69
CA ASP A 73 12.69 15.36 16.05
C ASP A 73 13.12 14.92 14.63
N LEU A 74 14.03 15.66 13.98
CA LEU A 74 14.60 15.34 12.68
C LEU A 74 15.22 13.94 12.57
N LEU A 75 15.91 13.44 13.62
CA LEU A 75 16.53 12.10 13.59
C LEU A 75 15.57 10.99 14.01
N LYS A 76 14.56 11.33 14.83
CA LYS A 76 13.53 10.39 15.31
C LYS A 76 12.49 10.08 14.23
N PHE A 77 12.14 11.07 13.41
CA PHE A 77 11.10 10.97 12.37
C PHE A 77 11.44 10.06 11.18
N ASN A 78 12.69 9.63 11.02
CA ASN A 78 13.09 8.81 9.87
C ASN A 78 13.36 7.34 10.22
N GLN A 79 13.35 6.97 11.51
CA GLN A 79 13.70 5.61 11.93
C GLN A 79 12.75 4.53 11.37
N LEU A 80 11.50 4.93 11.08
CA LEU A 80 10.43 4.08 10.56
C LEU A 80 10.41 3.99 9.03
N LYS A 81 10.85 5.03 8.30
CA LYS A 81 10.88 5.00 6.82
C LYS A 81 11.84 3.91 6.30
N PHE A 82 12.89 3.61 7.07
CA PHE A 82 13.86 2.56 6.73
C PHE A 82 13.39 1.14 7.10
N ARG A 83 12.29 1.00 7.85
CA ARG A 83 11.67 -0.30 8.19
C ARG A 83 10.58 -0.72 7.20
N LYS A 84 10.39 0.04 6.12
CA LYS A 84 9.37 -0.22 5.11
C LYS A 84 9.72 -1.48 4.31
N LYS A 85 8.76 -2.41 4.24
CA LYS A 85 8.85 -3.62 3.43
C LYS A 85 8.73 -3.35 1.93
N GLN A 86 9.22 -4.29 1.13
CA GLN A 86 9.04 -4.27 -0.32
C GLN A 86 7.58 -4.58 -0.66
N LEU A 87 6.88 -3.57 -1.17
CA LEU A 87 5.44 -3.63 -1.48
C LEU A 87 5.18 -3.16 -2.90
N LYS A 88 4.19 -3.77 -3.55
CA LYS A 88 3.74 -3.45 -4.91
C LYS A 88 2.29 -3.00 -4.91
N PHE A 89 2.02 -1.90 -5.59
CA PHE A 89 0.67 -1.44 -5.90
C PHE A 89 0.19 -2.12 -7.18
N ALA A 90 -0.94 -2.83 -7.13
CA ALA A 90 -1.51 -3.52 -8.28
C ALA A 90 -3.04 -3.62 -8.18
N ARG A 91 -3.69 -4.07 -9.26
CA ARG A 91 -5.14 -4.30 -9.28
C ARG A 91 -5.51 -5.39 -8.28
N SER A 92 -6.51 -5.17 -7.43
CA SER A 92 -6.95 -6.16 -6.45
C SER A 92 -8.33 -6.70 -6.77
N ARG A 93 -8.61 -7.93 -6.31
CA ARG A 93 -9.90 -8.60 -6.47
C ARG A 93 -10.95 -8.10 -5.46
N ILE A 94 -10.51 -7.45 -4.37
CA ILE A 94 -11.38 -6.96 -3.29
C ILE A 94 -11.93 -5.58 -3.63
N HIS A 95 -11.03 -4.69 -4.06
CA HIS A 95 -11.35 -3.32 -4.42
C HIS A 95 -10.36 -2.90 -5.51
N ASP A 96 -10.79 -2.03 -6.43
CA ASP A 96 -10.07 -1.52 -7.60
C ASP A 96 -8.54 -1.72 -7.58
N TRP A 97 -7.89 -1.20 -6.54
CA TRP A 97 -6.47 -1.35 -6.31
C TRP A 97 -6.18 -1.95 -4.93
N GLY A 98 -4.99 -2.54 -4.78
CA GLY A 98 -4.50 -3.07 -3.52
C GLY A 98 -2.98 -3.00 -3.40
N LEU A 99 -2.49 -3.33 -2.21
CA LEU A 99 -1.08 -3.37 -1.86
C LEU A 99 -0.64 -4.82 -1.56
N PHE A 100 0.41 -5.28 -2.23
CA PHE A 100 0.90 -6.66 -2.17
C PHE A 100 2.34 -6.70 -1.67
N ALA A 101 2.69 -7.68 -0.83
CA ALA A 101 4.06 -7.90 -0.39
C ALA A 101 4.90 -8.60 -1.46
N LEU A 102 6.12 -8.12 -1.69
CA LEU A 102 7.11 -8.74 -2.60
C LEU A 102 8.14 -9.59 -1.86
N GLU A 103 8.13 -9.53 -0.54
CA GLU A 103 9.00 -10.30 0.35
C GLU A 103 8.14 -10.99 1.43
N PRO A 104 8.61 -12.10 1.99
CA PRO A 104 7.95 -12.72 3.14
C PRO A 104 8.06 -11.81 4.38
N ILE A 105 6.93 -11.65 5.09
CA ILE A 105 6.83 -10.82 6.30
C ILE A 105 6.51 -11.74 7.48
N ALA A 106 7.31 -11.67 8.53
CA ALA A 106 7.08 -12.45 9.74
C ALA A 106 5.95 -11.84 10.58
N ALA A 107 5.34 -12.64 11.46
CA ALA A 107 4.41 -12.13 12.47
C ALA A 107 5.06 -11.05 13.34
N ASP A 108 4.25 -10.08 13.78
CA ASP A 108 4.66 -8.93 14.60
C ASP A 108 5.72 -7.99 13.97
N GLU A 109 5.94 -8.11 12.65
CA GLU A 109 6.85 -7.23 11.93
C GLU A 109 6.14 -6.01 11.34
N MET A 110 6.75 -4.84 11.49
CA MET A 110 6.27 -3.62 10.86
C MET A 110 6.39 -3.68 9.34
N VAL A 111 5.32 -3.24 8.65
CA VAL A 111 5.22 -3.29 7.18
C VAL A 111 5.46 -1.91 6.55
N ILE A 112 4.59 -0.95 6.86
CA ILE A 112 4.64 0.42 6.34
C ILE A 112 3.87 1.35 7.29
N GLU A 113 4.33 2.59 7.42
CA GLU A 113 3.61 3.65 8.12
C GLU A 113 2.43 4.17 7.28
N TYR A 114 1.31 4.50 7.90
CA TYR A 114 0.21 5.19 7.22
C TYR A 114 0.45 6.71 7.24
N VAL A 115 0.88 7.27 6.11
CA VAL A 115 1.26 8.69 6.02
C VAL A 115 0.16 9.50 5.33
N GLY A 116 -0.22 10.61 5.95
CA GLY A 116 -1.14 11.60 5.41
C GLY A 116 -1.06 12.93 6.16
N GLN A 117 -2.01 13.83 5.92
CA GLN A 117 -2.12 15.10 6.64
C GLN A 117 -2.83 14.91 7.98
N MET A 118 -2.22 15.37 9.07
CA MET A 118 -2.89 15.43 10.38
C MET A 118 -3.95 16.52 10.39
N VAL A 119 -5.19 16.15 10.73
CA VAL A 119 -6.37 17.02 10.78
C VAL A 119 -7.19 16.76 12.04
N ARG A 120 -7.92 17.77 12.49
CA ARG A 120 -8.88 17.66 13.59
C ARG A 120 -10.17 16.99 13.12
N PRO A 121 -10.95 16.33 14.01
CA PRO A 121 -12.20 15.65 13.66
C PRO A 121 -13.17 16.53 12.87
N LEU A 122 -13.41 17.77 13.32
CA LEU A 122 -14.32 18.70 12.64
C LEU A 122 -13.89 19.00 11.19
N VAL A 123 -12.59 19.04 10.93
CA VAL A 123 -12.04 19.26 9.58
C VAL A 123 -12.19 18.01 8.72
N ALA A 124 -11.99 16.82 9.30
CA ALA A 124 -12.21 15.55 8.62
C ALA A 124 -13.67 15.40 8.15
N ASP A 125 -14.64 15.70 9.01
CA ASP A 125 -16.08 15.63 8.69
C ASP A 125 -16.45 16.58 7.53
N MET A 126 -15.91 17.81 7.55
CA MET A 126 -16.10 18.74 6.45
C MET A 126 -15.48 18.24 5.14
N ARG A 127 -14.29 17.63 5.21
CA ARG A 127 -13.59 17.09 4.04
C ARG A 127 -14.29 15.88 3.45
N GLU A 128 -14.78 14.98 4.29
CA GLU A 128 -15.55 13.82 3.87
C GLU A 128 -16.76 14.24 3.03
N LYS A 129 -17.58 15.15 3.55
CA LYS A 129 -18.74 15.71 2.83
C LYS A 129 -18.34 16.34 1.49
N LYS A 130 -17.24 17.09 1.47
CA LYS A 130 -16.71 17.70 0.25
C LYS A 130 -16.24 16.65 -0.75
N TYR A 131 -15.55 15.60 -0.32
CA TYR A 131 -15.08 14.52 -1.17
C TYR A 131 -16.25 13.74 -1.77
N THR A 132 -17.29 13.45 -0.97
CA THR A 132 -18.54 12.87 -1.47
C THR A 132 -19.20 13.76 -2.53
N SER A 133 -19.31 15.08 -2.28
CA SER A 133 -19.92 16.02 -3.25
C SER A 133 -19.14 16.15 -4.56
N LEU A 134 -17.82 15.95 -4.50
CA LEU A 134 -16.94 15.96 -5.68
C LEU A 134 -16.90 14.61 -6.41
N GLY A 135 -17.66 13.61 -5.93
CA GLY A 135 -17.67 12.27 -6.50
C GLY A 135 -16.37 11.48 -6.26
N VAL A 136 -15.58 11.85 -5.24
CA VAL A 136 -14.43 11.05 -4.81
C VAL A 136 -14.99 9.80 -4.12
N GLY A 137 -15.00 8.68 -4.85
CA GLY A 137 -15.66 7.43 -4.44
C GLY A 137 -14.97 6.64 -3.31
N SER A 138 -13.91 7.16 -2.71
CA SER A 138 -13.19 6.51 -1.60
C SER A 138 -12.66 7.53 -0.61
N SER A 139 -12.90 7.29 0.68
CA SER A 139 -12.36 8.10 1.78
C SER A 139 -11.09 7.45 2.33
N TYR A 140 -10.04 8.26 2.55
CA TYR A 140 -8.75 7.80 3.08
C TYR A 140 -8.45 8.52 4.40
N LEU A 141 -9.24 8.19 5.43
CA LEU A 141 -9.17 8.79 6.75
C LEU A 141 -8.81 7.70 7.77
N PHE A 142 -7.79 7.96 8.59
CA PHE A 142 -7.35 7.05 9.63
C PHE A 142 -7.35 7.76 10.98
N LYS A 143 -8.15 7.26 11.93
CA LYS A 143 -8.25 7.84 13.28
C LYS A 143 -7.08 7.34 14.13
N VAL A 144 -6.27 8.26 14.64
CA VAL A 144 -5.14 7.96 15.53
C VAL A 144 -5.57 8.09 16.99
N ASP A 145 -6.15 9.24 17.33
CA ASP A 145 -6.57 9.59 18.69
C ASP A 145 -7.98 10.22 18.70
N VAL A 146 -8.41 10.76 19.84
CA VAL A 146 -9.68 11.50 19.97
C VAL A 146 -9.70 12.74 19.09
N ASP A 147 -8.59 13.48 19.06
CA ASP A 147 -8.46 14.77 18.34
C ASP A 147 -7.60 14.68 17.08
N GLY A 148 -7.10 13.49 16.74
CA GLY A 148 -6.13 13.29 15.68
C GLY A 148 -6.63 12.33 14.61
N ILE A 149 -6.83 12.83 13.39
CA ILE A 149 -7.16 12.04 12.21
C ILE A 149 -6.12 12.31 11.11
N ILE A 150 -5.64 11.25 10.46
CA ILE A 150 -4.74 11.33 9.31
C ILE A 150 -5.55 11.22 8.03
N ASP A 151 -5.51 12.25 7.19
CA ASP A 151 -6.15 12.29 5.87
C ASP A 151 -5.12 12.07 4.76
N ALA A 152 -5.23 10.92 4.07
CA ALA A 152 -4.35 10.53 2.97
C ALA A 152 -4.99 10.71 1.58
N THR A 153 -6.14 11.40 1.49
CA THR A 153 -6.94 11.49 0.26
C THR A 153 -6.23 12.23 -0.87
N ARG A 154 -5.52 13.32 -0.54
CA ARG A 154 -4.76 14.13 -1.51
C ARG A 154 -3.25 13.96 -1.36
N CYS A 155 -2.77 13.90 -0.12
CA CYS A 155 -1.36 13.81 0.21
C CYS A 155 -1.15 12.61 1.14
N GLY A 156 -0.66 11.49 0.60
CA GLY A 156 -0.39 10.29 1.39
C GLY A 156 0.48 9.28 0.64
N ASN A 157 0.83 8.18 1.30
CA ASN A 157 1.68 7.13 0.72
C ASN A 157 0.86 5.93 0.20
N LEU A 158 1.55 4.84 -0.17
CA LEU A 158 0.93 3.62 -0.69
C LEU A 158 0.05 2.88 0.33
N ALA A 159 0.20 3.15 1.63
CA ALA A 159 -0.57 2.48 2.68
C ALA A 159 -2.08 2.73 2.56
N ARG A 160 -2.49 3.82 1.89
CA ARG A 160 -3.91 4.10 1.60
C ARG A 160 -4.60 3.04 0.74
N PHE A 161 -3.84 2.17 0.08
CA PHE A 161 -4.36 1.09 -0.76
C PHE A 161 -4.38 -0.27 -0.05
N ILE A 162 -4.19 -0.30 1.27
CA ILE A 162 -4.48 -1.49 2.07
C ILE A 162 -6.00 -1.60 2.18
N ASN A 163 -6.55 -2.71 1.66
CA ASN A 163 -7.98 -2.92 1.63
C ASN A 163 -8.49 -3.44 2.98
N HIS A 164 -9.75 -3.13 3.29
CA HIS A 164 -10.46 -3.74 4.40
C HIS A 164 -10.86 -5.18 4.07
N SER A 165 -10.74 -6.08 5.04
CA SER A 165 -11.21 -7.46 5.03
C SER A 165 -11.69 -7.82 6.42
N CYS A 166 -12.81 -8.57 6.53
CA CYS A 166 -13.37 -8.99 7.82
C CYS A 166 -12.79 -10.32 8.35
N ASN A 167 -12.01 -11.02 7.53
CA ASN A 167 -11.34 -12.28 7.89
C ASN A 167 -10.05 -12.04 8.66
#